data_AF-A0A6C0AHT1-F1
#
_entry.id   AF-A0A6C0AHT1-F1
#
_cell.length_a   1.000
_cell.length_b   1.000
_cell.length_c   1.000
_cell.angle_alpha   90.00
_cell.angle_beta   90.00
_cell.angle_gamma   90.00
#
_symmetry.space_group_name_H-M   'P 1'
#
loop_
_entity.id
_entity.type
_entity.pdbx_description
1 polymer ?
#
loop_
_entity_poly.entity_id
_entity_poly.type
_entity_poly.pdbx_seq_one_letter_code
_entity_poly.pdbx_strand_id
1 'polypeptide(L)'
;MNRWNMFKRIIQDCHNHKGVIFGGAVRDVYLREYNERLYFEKYGDRRIDTVEFKDRLIVPKDIDCALLAVDYDKLMKTLQKKYYIQYQFEADANYLLDIPNENYHFYRYTLLELHESPVVIQLDLIVQLNGVKVITPFVHFDFDVNSLLWSKHSIRVNPNAIPILAPLYGIYNNTCMQDSMVYSILLDHIVSKNATICTPVKKRINKMKRYGWKIHHKYETIQIQNVPYDGVCVLCQDKIDGDHSTFLCKCAHICMPCLVSHYNVLTKCTICTKIIDPYKLKNDVQMYSTIHLTPQSGMSIRVQDFIFTFLHLESVD
;
A
#
# COMPACT_ATOMS: atom_id res chain seq x y z
N MET A 1 -14.41 2.97 21.23
CA MET A 1 -14.38 1.54 21.62
C MET A 1 -15.25 0.69 20.70
N ASN A 2 -16.48 1.11 20.38
CA ASN A 2 -17.43 0.34 19.55
C ASN A 2 -16.94 0.03 18.13
N ARG A 3 -16.28 0.97 17.45
CA ARG A 3 -15.72 0.75 16.09
C ARG A 3 -14.69 -0.37 16.03
N TRP A 4 -13.79 -0.46 17.00
CA TRP A 4 -12.80 -1.54 17.05
C TRP A 4 -13.45 -2.90 17.28
N ASN A 5 -14.48 -2.96 18.13
CA ASN A 5 -15.22 -4.19 18.37
C ASN A 5 -15.96 -4.66 17.12
N MET A 6 -16.63 -3.75 16.41
CA MET A 6 -17.27 -4.06 15.13
C MET A 6 -16.23 -4.53 14.10
N PHE A 7 -15.09 -3.84 13.99
CA PHE A 7 -13.99 -4.22 13.10
C PHE A 7 -13.50 -5.65 13.38
N LYS A 8 -13.19 -5.98 14.63
CA LYS A 8 -12.77 -7.34 15.02
C LYS A 8 -13.83 -8.40 14.72
N ARG A 9 -15.12 -8.10 14.92
CA ARG A 9 -16.20 -9.04 14.60
C ARG A 9 -16.30 -9.31 13.10
N ILE A 10 -16.17 -8.29 12.26
CA ILE A 10 -16.19 -8.47 10.80
C ILE A 10 -14.98 -9.31 10.36
N ILE A 11 -13.78 -9.02 10.86
CA ILE A 11 -12.58 -9.83 10.60
C ILE A 11 -12.81 -11.30 11.00
N GLN A 12 -13.35 -11.53 12.19
CA GLN A 12 -13.64 -12.88 12.69
C GLN A 12 -14.66 -13.59 11.80
N ASP A 13 -15.69 -12.88 11.33
CA ASP A 13 -16.68 -13.42 10.41
C ASP A 13 -16.05 -13.77 9.06
N CYS A 14 -15.19 -12.93 8.50
CA CYS A 14 -14.40 -13.23 7.31
C CYS A 14 -13.56 -14.50 7.51
N HIS A 15 -12.79 -14.58 8.60
CA HIS A 15 -11.95 -15.74 8.92
C HIS A 15 -12.74 -17.04 9.11
N ASN A 16 -13.90 -16.96 9.75
CA ASN A 16 -14.79 -18.11 9.94
C ASN A 16 -15.35 -18.65 8.62
N HIS A 17 -15.39 -17.81 7.58
CA HIS A 17 -15.75 -18.16 6.22
C HIS A 17 -14.52 -18.26 5.31
N LYS A 18 -13.37 -18.65 5.88
CA LYS A 18 -12.10 -18.88 5.16
C LYS A 18 -11.58 -17.68 4.36
N GLY A 19 -12.07 -16.48 4.67
CA GLY A 19 -11.57 -15.24 4.12
C GLY A 19 -10.14 -14.95 4.58
N VAL A 20 -9.39 -14.27 3.73
CA VAL A 20 -8.04 -13.78 3.98
C VAL A 20 -8.05 -12.26 3.89
N ILE A 21 -7.73 -11.61 5.00
CA ILE A 21 -7.63 -10.15 5.07
C ILE A 21 -6.27 -9.73 4.51
N PHE A 22 -6.19 -8.60 3.81
CA PHE A 22 -4.92 -8.10 3.27
C PHE A 22 -4.84 -6.57 3.31
N GLY A 23 -3.73 -6.01 2.82
CA GLY A 23 -3.58 -4.57 2.66
C GLY A 23 -3.34 -3.82 3.96
N GLY A 24 -3.82 -2.58 4.02
CA GLY A 24 -3.55 -1.66 5.13
C GLY A 24 -4.17 -2.11 6.46
N ALA A 25 -5.28 -2.85 6.41
CA ALA A 25 -5.96 -3.38 7.58
C ALA A 25 -5.05 -4.30 8.43
N VAL A 26 -4.31 -5.21 7.78
CA VAL A 26 -3.42 -6.16 8.46
C VAL A 26 -2.28 -5.42 9.18
N ARG A 27 -1.66 -4.48 8.46
CA ARG A 27 -0.59 -3.63 8.96
C ARG A 27 -1.00 -2.83 10.19
N ASP A 28 -2.15 -2.17 10.10
CA ASP A 28 -2.64 -1.29 11.16
C ASP A 28 -3.08 -2.07 12.41
N VAL A 29 -3.63 -3.28 12.23
CA VAL A 29 -3.93 -4.21 13.34
C VAL A 29 -2.64 -4.62 14.05
N TYR A 30 -1.63 -5.05 13.30
CA TYR A 30 -0.35 -5.45 13.87
C TYR A 30 0.28 -4.30 14.68
N LEU A 31 0.32 -3.09 14.10
CA LEU A 31 0.86 -1.90 14.77
C LEU A 31 0.08 -1.56 16.05
N ARG A 32 -1.25 -1.69 16.01
CA ARG A 32 -2.11 -1.44 17.17
C ARG A 32 -1.81 -2.43 18.30
N GLU A 33 -1.82 -3.73 18.02
CA GLU A 33 -1.60 -4.78 19.01
C GLU A 33 -0.20 -4.71 19.63
N TYR A 34 0.81 -4.43 18.82
CA TYR A 34 2.18 -4.23 19.29
C TYR A 34 2.26 -3.07 20.31
N ASN A 35 1.68 -1.91 19.96
CA ASN A 35 1.69 -0.74 20.84
C ASN A 35 0.77 -0.90 22.06
N GLU A 36 -0.33 -1.64 21.95
CA GLU A 36 -1.19 -1.98 23.08
C GLU A 36 -0.45 -2.84 24.11
N ARG A 37 0.34 -3.82 23.65
CA ARG A 37 1.20 -4.62 24.53
C ARG A 37 2.26 -3.76 25.23
N LEU A 38 3.02 -2.95 24.49
CA LEU A 38 4.06 -2.10 25.08
C LEU A 38 3.48 -1.09 26.08
N TYR A 39 2.30 -0.54 25.77
CA TYR A 39 1.59 0.35 26.68
C TYR A 39 1.25 -0.37 27.98
N PHE A 40 0.70 -1.59 27.91
CA PHE A 40 0.35 -2.37 29.08
C PHE A 40 1.59 -2.79 29.89
N GLU A 41 2.69 -3.16 29.24
CA GLU A 41 3.96 -3.46 29.91
C GLU A 41 4.50 -2.25 30.70
N LYS A 42 4.34 -1.04 30.16
CA LYS A 42 4.85 0.19 30.80
C LYS A 42 3.92 0.77 31.87
N TYR A 43 2.60 0.71 31.64
CA TYR A 43 1.62 1.44 32.47
C TYR A 43 0.59 0.54 33.16
N GLY A 44 0.55 -0.76 32.84
CA GLY A 44 -0.48 -1.70 33.29
C GLY A 44 -1.87 -1.30 32.82
N ASP A 45 -2.87 -1.51 33.67
CA ASP A 45 -4.29 -1.15 33.42
C ASP A 45 -4.60 0.35 33.57
N ARG A 46 -3.60 1.18 33.89
CA ARG A 46 -3.81 2.61 34.07
C ARG A 46 -4.23 3.23 32.74
N ARG A 47 -5.21 4.12 32.77
CA ARG A 47 -5.64 4.90 31.58
C ARG A 47 -4.88 6.22 31.56
N ILE A 48 -3.77 6.23 30.83
CA ILE A 48 -2.88 7.36 30.63
C ILE A 48 -2.96 7.73 29.16
N ASP A 49 -3.43 8.95 28.89
CA ASP A 49 -3.40 9.50 27.55
C ASP A 49 -1.98 9.94 27.25
N THR A 50 -1.36 9.26 26.28
CA THR A 50 0.02 9.50 25.87
C THR A 50 0.13 9.49 24.36
N VAL A 51 0.90 10.45 23.85
CA VAL A 51 1.24 10.55 22.42
C VAL A 51 2.16 9.40 22.00
N GLU A 52 2.94 8.86 22.93
CA GLU A 52 3.92 7.78 22.72
C GLU A 52 3.28 6.53 22.09
N PHE A 53 2.08 6.16 22.55
CA PHE A 53 1.36 4.97 22.07
C PHE A 53 0.04 5.32 21.39
N LYS A 54 -0.08 6.50 20.77
CA LYS A 54 -1.33 6.92 20.11
C LYS A 54 -1.85 5.91 19.09
N ASP A 55 -0.95 5.14 18.50
CA ASP A 55 -1.26 4.14 17.47
C ASP A 55 -2.02 2.91 18.02
N ARG A 56 -2.03 2.69 19.35
CA ARG A 56 -2.90 1.69 20.02
C ARG A 56 -4.39 1.98 19.82
N LEU A 57 -4.74 3.19 19.36
CA LEU A 57 -6.11 3.61 19.11
C LEU A 57 -6.50 3.55 17.63
N ILE A 58 -5.57 3.22 16.71
CA ILE A 58 -5.87 3.13 15.28
C ILE A 58 -6.95 2.08 15.03
N VAL A 59 -7.98 2.47 14.26
CA VAL A 59 -8.99 1.55 13.73
C VAL A 59 -9.04 1.76 12.23
N PRO A 60 -8.75 0.73 11.41
CA PRO A 60 -8.87 0.85 9.97
C PRO A 60 -10.30 1.20 9.56
N LYS A 61 -10.45 1.95 8.47
CA LYS A 61 -11.77 2.37 7.98
C LYS A 61 -12.42 1.30 7.10
N ASP A 62 -11.57 0.52 6.47
CA ASP A 62 -11.82 -0.46 5.43
C ASP A 62 -11.19 -1.80 5.81
N ILE A 63 -11.84 -2.88 5.37
CA ILE A 63 -11.37 -4.25 5.46
C ILE A 63 -11.28 -4.77 4.03
N ASP A 64 -10.08 -5.06 3.56
CA ASP A 64 -9.87 -5.74 2.29
C ASP A 64 -9.81 -7.26 2.54
N CYS A 65 -10.71 -8.04 1.95
CA CYS A 65 -10.81 -9.48 2.17
C CYS A 65 -10.95 -10.26 0.87
N ALA A 66 -10.19 -11.34 0.71
CA ALA A 66 -10.31 -12.28 -0.39
C ALA A 66 -10.93 -13.60 0.10
N LEU A 67 -11.81 -14.22 -0.69
CA LEU A 67 -12.46 -15.49 -0.37
C LEU A 67 -12.92 -16.23 -1.63
N LEU A 68 -13.30 -17.50 -1.48
CA LEU A 68 -13.90 -18.29 -2.55
C LEU A 68 -15.40 -18.00 -2.67
N ALA A 69 -15.95 -18.11 -3.88
CA ALA A 69 -17.39 -17.94 -4.14
C ALA A 69 -18.26 -18.86 -3.26
N VAL A 70 -17.82 -20.09 -3.00
CA VAL A 70 -18.53 -21.07 -2.15
C VAL A 70 -18.69 -20.63 -0.68
N ASP A 71 -17.86 -19.70 -0.22
CA ASP A 71 -17.88 -19.18 1.15
C ASP A 71 -18.49 -17.76 1.21
N TYR A 72 -18.58 -17.06 0.08
CA TYR A 72 -19.13 -15.71 -0.03
C TYR A 72 -20.60 -15.63 0.42
N ASP A 73 -21.47 -16.49 -0.11
CA ASP A 73 -22.90 -16.46 0.26
C ASP A 73 -23.12 -16.70 1.75
N LYS A 74 -22.29 -17.54 2.36
CA LYS A 74 -22.35 -17.86 3.80
C LYS A 74 -21.90 -16.67 4.64
N LEU A 75 -20.82 -16.00 4.22
CA LEU A 75 -20.34 -14.78 4.85
C LEU A 75 -21.42 -13.70 4.77
N MET A 76 -21.98 -13.44 3.59
CA MET A 76 -23.00 -12.40 3.42
C MET A 76 -24.26 -12.67 4.24
N LYS A 77 -24.76 -13.93 4.26
CA LYS A 77 -25.88 -14.31 5.14
C LYS A 77 -25.57 -14.07 6.63
N THR A 78 -24.32 -14.26 7.05
CA THR A 78 -23.91 -13.99 8.44
C THR A 78 -23.85 -12.50 8.72
N LEU A 79 -23.28 -11.71 7.81
CA LEU A 79 -23.16 -10.26 7.96
C LEU A 79 -24.54 -9.57 7.94
N GLN A 80 -25.45 -9.99 7.05
CA GLN A 80 -26.81 -9.44 6.94
C GLN A 80 -27.66 -9.66 8.21
N LYS A 81 -27.35 -10.69 9.00
CA LYS A 81 -28.03 -10.92 10.30
C LYS A 81 -27.54 -9.98 11.40
N LYS A 82 -26.36 -9.38 11.24
CA LYS A 82 -25.68 -8.58 12.28
C LYS A 82 -25.64 -7.10 11.96
N TYR A 83 -25.62 -6.75 10.68
CA TYR A 83 -25.38 -5.39 10.21
C TYR A 83 -26.39 -5.01 9.14
N TYR A 84 -26.72 -3.72 9.10
CA TYR A 84 -27.33 -3.16 7.90
C TYR A 84 -26.24 -3.06 6.82
N ILE A 85 -26.50 -3.62 5.65
CA ILE A 85 -25.53 -3.68 4.55
C ILE A 85 -26.05 -2.84 3.40
N GLN A 86 -25.27 -1.82 3.03
CA GLN A 86 -25.45 -1.10 1.79
C GLN A 86 -24.43 -1.60 0.76
N TYR A 87 -24.93 -2.19 -0.32
CA TYR A 87 -24.13 -2.52 -1.49
C TYR A 87 -23.74 -1.24 -2.24
N GLN A 88 -22.47 -1.09 -2.58
CA GLN A 88 -21.98 0.09 -3.29
C GLN A 88 -21.51 -0.21 -4.72
N PHE A 89 -20.99 -1.40 -4.98
CA PHE A 89 -20.28 -1.66 -6.24
C PHE A 89 -20.09 -3.16 -6.52
N GLU A 90 -20.24 -3.54 -7.80
CA GLU A 90 -19.58 -4.70 -8.44
C GLU A 90 -18.68 -4.24 -9.57
N ALA A 91 -17.56 -4.92 -9.71
CA ALA A 91 -16.93 -5.08 -11.00
C ALA A 91 -16.35 -6.49 -11.17
N ASP A 92 -16.31 -6.92 -12.42
CA ASP A 92 -15.48 -8.02 -12.88
C ASP A 92 -14.01 -7.55 -12.94
N ALA A 93 -13.07 -8.48 -12.72
CA ALA A 93 -11.63 -8.31 -12.90
C ALA A 93 -11.24 -7.67 -14.24
N ASN A 94 -12.09 -7.79 -15.27
CA ASN A 94 -11.93 -7.12 -16.56
C ASN A 94 -11.70 -5.59 -16.45
N TYR A 95 -12.08 -4.96 -15.33
CA TYR A 95 -11.80 -3.54 -15.06
C TYR A 95 -10.37 -3.25 -14.57
N LEU A 96 -9.61 -4.27 -14.16
CA LEU A 96 -8.24 -4.17 -13.63
C LEU A 96 -7.25 -4.82 -14.59
N LEU A 97 -6.39 -4.00 -15.20
CA LEU A 97 -5.48 -4.35 -16.29
C LEU A 97 -4.46 -5.49 -16.00
N ASP A 98 -4.28 -5.89 -14.74
CA ASP A 98 -3.17 -6.75 -14.30
C ASP A 98 -3.61 -8.02 -13.54
N ILE A 99 -4.90 -8.38 -13.57
CA ILE A 99 -5.43 -9.58 -12.91
C ILE A 99 -5.79 -10.61 -13.98
N PRO A 100 -5.43 -11.90 -13.84
CA PRO A 100 -5.87 -12.94 -14.77
C PRO A 100 -7.41 -12.92 -14.85
N ASN A 101 -7.93 -12.51 -16.00
CA ASN A 101 -9.36 -12.30 -16.21
C ASN A 101 -10.16 -13.59 -16.02
N GLU A 102 -11.46 -13.42 -15.69
CA GLU A 102 -12.52 -14.43 -15.53
C GLU A 102 -12.58 -15.20 -14.19
N ASN A 103 -11.65 -14.96 -13.26
CA ASN A 103 -11.65 -15.71 -11.99
C ASN A 103 -12.06 -14.92 -10.75
N TYR A 104 -12.32 -13.62 -10.85
CA TYR A 104 -12.58 -12.77 -9.67
C TYR A 104 -13.70 -11.75 -9.89
N HIS A 105 -14.56 -11.60 -8.88
CA HIS A 105 -15.45 -10.45 -8.72
C HIS A 105 -15.00 -9.56 -7.57
N PHE A 106 -15.18 -8.26 -7.73
CA PHE A 106 -14.86 -7.24 -6.75
C PHE A 106 -16.15 -6.63 -6.24
N TYR A 107 -16.34 -6.66 -4.92
CA TYR A 107 -17.49 -6.09 -4.27
C TYR A 107 -17.08 -5.03 -3.25
N ARG A 108 -17.88 -3.99 -3.11
CA ARG A 108 -17.77 -3.04 -2.01
C ARG A 108 -19.07 -2.94 -1.23
N TYR A 109 -18.96 -3.15 0.07
CA TYR A 109 -20.06 -3.02 1.02
C TYR A 109 -19.76 -1.96 2.05
N THR A 110 -20.80 -1.24 2.45
CA THR A 110 -20.79 -0.46 3.69
C THR A 110 -21.62 -1.22 4.73
N LEU A 111 -20.98 -1.56 5.83
CA LEU A 111 -21.60 -2.22 6.97
C LEU A 111 -21.86 -1.17 8.05
N LEU A 112 -23.11 -1.12 8.50
CA LEU A 112 -23.60 -0.19 9.49
C LEU A 112 -24.12 -0.97 10.70
N GLU A 113 -23.62 -0.61 11.88
CA GLU A 113 -24.18 -1.06 13.15
C GLU A 113 -24.89 0.12 13.83
N LEU A 114 -26.20 -0.04 14.04
CA LEU A 114 -27.06 0.98 14.62
C LEU A 114 -26.85 1.02 16.13
N HIS A 115 -26.30 2.13 16.60
CA HIS A 115 -26.17 2.53 18.01
C HIS A 115 -26.60 3.99 18.11
N GLU A 116 -26.59 4.56 19.32
CA GLU A 116 -26.76 6.01 19.53
C GLU A 116 -25.81 6.86 18.67
N SER A 117 -24.61 6.35 18.40
CA SER A 117 -23.68 6.87 17.39
C SER A 117 -23.40 5.78 16.36
N PRO A 118 -23.93 5.87 15.13
CA PRO A 118 -23.79 4.81 14.14
C PRO A 118 -22.33 4.55 13.80
N VAL A 119 -21.97 3.27 13.73
CA VAL A 119 -20.62 2.84 13.41
C VAL A 119 -20.60 2.28 11.99
N VAL A 120 -19.69 2.81 11.17
CA VAL A 120 -19.55 2.44 9.75
C VAL A 120 -18.19 1.84 9.47
N ILE A 121 -18.18 0.69 8.81
CA ILE A 121 -16.98 0.01 8.29
C ILE A 121 -17.22 -0.40 6.84
N GLN A 122 -16.24 -0.13 5.98
CA GLN A 122 -16.26 -0.57 4.59
C GLN A 122 -15.63 -1.97 4.50
N LEU A 123 -16.23 -2.85 3.69
CA LEU A 123 -15.71 -4.18 3.39
C LEU A 123 -15.56 -4.30 1.87
N ASP A 124 -14.31 -4.34 1.42
CA ASP A 124 -13.94 -4.57 0.02
C ASP A 124 -13.66 -6.07 -0.13
N LEU A 125 -14.49 -6.79 -0.88
CA LEU A 125 -14.37 -8.23 -1.10
C LEU A 125 -13.82 -8.54 -2.48
N ILE A 126 -12.91 -9.50 -2.51
CA ILE A 126 -12.45 -10.18 -3.73
C ILE A 126 -12.96 -11.61 -3.67
N VAL A 127 -13.90 -11.93 -4.55
CA VAL A 127 -14.51 -13.24 -4.62
C VAL A 127 -13.91 -14.00 -5.78
N GLN A 128 -13.11 -15.01 -5.46
CA GLN A 128 -12.55 -15.93 -6.42
C GLN A 128 -13.60 -16.96 -6.84
N LEU A 129 -13.95 -16.97 -8.12
CA LEU A 129 -15.01 -17.80 -8.68
C LEU A 129 -14.66 -19.29 -8.67
N ASN A 130 -13.40 -19.62 -8.97
CA ASN A 130 -12.94 -20.99 -9.15
C ASN A 130 -11.69 -21.30 -8.32
N GLY A 131 -11.57 -22.53 -7.83
CA GLY A 131 -10.36 -23.03 -7.17
C GLY A 131 -10.60 -23.61 -5.77
N VAL A 132 -9.54 -24.20 -5.20
CA VAL A 132 -9.60 -24.91 -3.90
C VAL A 132 -9.02 -24.05 -2.76
N LYS A 133 -8.21 -23.05 -3.09
CA LYS A 133 -7.56 -22.15 -2.14
C LYS A 133 -7.71 -20.71 -2.61
N VAL A 134 -7.90 -19.81 -1.65
CA VAL A 134 -7.92 -18.37 -1.90
C VAL A 134 -6.54 -17.92 -2.37
N ILE A 135 -6.50 -17.30 -3.54
CA ILE A 135 -5.32 -16.67 -4.12
C ILE A 135 -5.64 -15.18 -4.23
N THR A 136 -4.88 -14.34 -3.55
CA THR A 136 -5.02 -12.89 -3.69
C THR A 136 -4.41 -12.46 -5.02
N PRO A 137 -5.17 -11.82 -5.92
CA PRO A 137 -4.71 -11.54 -7.29
C PRO A 137 -3.66 -10.43 -7.37
N PHE A 138 -3.46 -9.65 -6.30
CA PHE A 138 -2.51 -8.55 -6.33
C PHE A 138 -1.06 -9.04 -6.26
N VAL A 139 -0.35 -8.77 -7.35
CA VAL A 139 1.12 -8.86 -7.44
C VAL A 139 1.76 -7.53 -7.03
N HIS A 140 1.08 -6.41 -7.31
CA HIS A 140 1.58 -5.07 -7.04
C HIS A 140 0.96 -4.47 -5.78
N PHE A 141 1.82 -3.94 -4.91
CA PHE A 141 1.43 -3.21 -3.70
C PHE A 141 1.94 -1.79 -3.80
N ASP A 142 1.23 -0.84 -3.21
CA ASP A 142 1.75 0.53 -3.13
C ASP A 142 3.02 0.61 -2.29
N PHE A 143 3.01 -0.13 -1.18
CA PHE A 143 4.06 -0.16 -0.18
C PHE A 143 4.30 -1.60 0.26
N ASP A 144 5.55 -1.92 0.56
CA ASP A 144 6.01 -3.18 1.13
C ASP A 144 5.15 -3.67 2.31
N VAL A 145 4.85 -2.79 3.28
CA VAL A 145 4.06 -3.10 4.48
C VAL A 145 2.61 -3.49 4.22
N ASN A 146 2.12 -3.32 2.99
CA ASN A 146 0.76 -3.75 2.59
C ASN A 146 0.73 -5.15 1.96
N SER A 147 1.88 -5.85 1.87
CA SER A 147 1.97 -7.18 1.28
C SER A 147 1.60 -8.31 2.25
N LEU A 148 1.12 -7.99 3.46
CA LEU A 148 0.73 -8.99 4.45
C LEU A 148 -0.67 -9.53 4.19
N LEU A 149 -0.83 -10.83 4.43
CA LEU A 149 -2.08 -11.58 4.41
C LEU A 149 -2.37 -12.07 5.83
N TRP A 150 -3.62 -11.95 6.26
CA TRP A 150 -4.07 -12.39 7.58
C TRP A 150 -5.24 -13.35 7.44
N SER A 151 -4.93 -14.62 7.66
CA SER A 151 -5.90 -15.71 7.76
C SER A 151 -6.28 -15.97 9.22
N LYS A 152 -7.26 -16.85 9.44
CA LYS A 152 -7.64 -17.32 10.78
C LYS A 152 -6.46 -17.83 11.62
N HIS A 153 -5.46 -18.43 10.98
CA HIS A 153 -4.38 -19.13 11.67
C HIS A 153 -3.09 -18.30 11.80
N SER A 154 -2.86 -17.38 10.86
CA SER A 154 -1.58 -16.65 10.83
C SER A 154 -1.64 -15.39 9.95
N ILE A 155 -0.72 -14.48 10.26
CA ILE A 155 -0.27 -13.42 9.36
C ILE A 155 0.96 -13.93 8.62
N ARG A 156 1.01 -13.73 7.30
CA ARG A 156 2.13 -14.13 6.44
C ARG A 156 2.34 -13.12 5.32
N VAL A 157 3.49 -13.14 4.67
CA VAL A 157 3.71 -12.36 3.45
C VAL A 157 2.92 -12.99 2.31
N ASN A 158 2.34 -12.16 1.43
CA ASN A 158 1.76 -12.64 0.19
C ASN A 158 2.86 -13.31 -0.66
N PRO A 159 2.73 -14.60 -1.01
CA PRO A 159 3.74 -15.31 -1.79
C PRO A 159 4.06 -14.63 -3.13
N ASN A 160 3.07 -14.00 -3.76
CA ASN A 160 3.24 -13.28 -5.02
C ASN A 160 4.06 -11.98 -4.86
N ALA A 161 4.19 -11.47 -3.63
CA ALA A 161 5.01 -10.29 -3.32
C ALA A 161 6.48 -10.62 -3.14
N ILE A 162 6.83 -11.85 -2.72
CA ILE A 162 8.19 -12.23 -2.36
C ILE A 162 9.21 -11.98 -3.49
N PRO A 163 8.93 -12.30 -4.76
CA PRO A 163 9.86 -12.02 -5.86
C PRO A 163 10.16 -10.52 -6.05
N ILE A 164 9.24 -9.66 -5.63
CA ILE A 164 9.39 -8.20 -5.71
C ILE A 164 10.12 -7.68 -4.46
N LEU A 165 9.74 -8.15 -3.27
CA LEU A 165 10.25 -7.62 -2.01
C LEU A 165 11.67 -8.06 -1.70
N ALA A 166 12.05 -9.30 -2.01
CA ALA A 166 13.37 -9.80 -1.65
C ALA A 166 14.53 -9.02 -2.31
N PRO A 167 14.48 -8.69 -3.62
CA PRO A 167 15.44 -7.77 -4.23
C PRO A 167 15.45 -6.37 -3.58
N LEU A 168 14.29 -5.88 -3.14
CA LEU A 168 14.19 -4.61 -2.39
C LEU A 168 14.92 -4.64 -1.04
N TYR A 169 15.27 -5.81 -0.53
CA TYR A 169 16.08 -5.97 0.69
C TYR A 169 17.46 -6.59 0.46
N GLY A 170 17.85 -6.79 -0.81
CA GLY A 170 19.13 -7.43 -1.14
C GLY A 170 19.20 -8.91 -0.72
N ILE A 171 18.04 -9.55 -0.58
CA ILE A 171 17.93 -10.97 -0.22
C ILE A 171 17.89 -11.77 -1.54
N TYR A 172 18.95 -12.53 -1.80
CA TYR A 172 19.08 -13.35 -2.99
C TYR A 172 19.36 -14.81 -2.58
N ASN A 173 18.68 -15.77 -3.22
CA ASN A 173 18.84 -17.22 -3.05
C ASN A 173 18.68 -17.76 -1.60
N ASN A 174 17.46 -18.23 -1.24
CA ASN A 174 17.15 -19.34 -0.30
C ASN A 174 15.64 -19.28 0.03
N THR A 175 14.80 -20.11 -0.60
CA THR A 175 13.33 -19.92 -0.57
C THR A 175 12.70 -19.98 0.83
N CYS A 176 13.18 -20.86 1.72
CA CYS A 176 12.60 -21.00 3.07
C CYS A 176 13.00 -19.86 4.02
N MET A 177 14.27 -19.45 3.99
CA MET A 177 14.75 -18.35 4.83
C MET A 177 14.30 -16.98 4.31
N GLN A 178 14.16 -16.84 2.99
CA GLN A 178 13.74 -15.60 2.33
C GLN A 178 12.41 -15.10 2.87
N ASP A 179 11.40 -15.96 2.96
CA ASP A 179 10.08 -15.59 3.47
C ASP A 179 10.15 -15.10 4.92
N SER A 180 10.92 -15.79 5.77
CA SER A 180 11.10 -15.43 7.19
C SER A 180 11.84 -14.10 7.35
N MET A 181 12.88 -13.86 6.53
CA MET A 181 13.64 -12.62 6.54
C MET A 181 12.79 -11.44 6.05
N VAL A 182 12.08 -11.61 4.92
CA VAL A 182 11.17 -10.58 4.41
C VAL A 182 10.08 -10.29 5.43
N TYR A 183 9.50 -11.31 6.04
CA TYR A 183 8.49 -11.15 7.09
C TYR A 183 9.04 -10.34 8.27
N SER A 184 10.22 -10.67 8.79
CA SER A 184 10.85 -9.95 9.89
C SER A 184 11.08 -8.47 9.55
N ILE A 185 11.63 -8.18 8.37
CA ILE A 185 11.87 -6.81 7.91
C ILE A 185 10.57 -6.02 7.82
N LEU A 186 9.50 -6.63 7.30
CA LEU A 186 8.19 -5.98 7.21
C LEU A 186 7.64 -5.64 8.60
N LEU A 187 7.76 -6.53 9.58
CA LEU A 187 7.28 -6.23 10.93
C LEU A 187 8.07 -5.07 11.56
N ASP A 188 9.39 -5.05 11.40
CA ASP A 188 10.24 -3.96 11.88
C ASP A 188 9.88 -2.62 11.20
N HIS A 189 9.61 -2.66 9.90
CA HIS A 189 9.13 -1.52 9.12
C HIS A 189 7.79 -1.02 9.66
N ILE A 190 6.84 -1.91 9.95
CA ILE A 190 5.53 -1.53 10.49
C ILE A 190 5.67 -0.84 11.85
N VAL A 191 6.39 -1.46 12.79
CA VAL A 191 6.60 -0.91 14.14
C VAL A 191 7.31 0.44 14.09
N SER A 192 8.31 0.56 13.22
CA SER A 192 9.08 1.81 13.05
C SER A 192 8.39 2.84 12.15
N LYS A 193 7.19 2.52 11.64
CA LYS A 193 6.47 3.31 10.62
C LYS A 193 7.32 3.67 9.40
N ASN A 194 8.19 2.77 8.98
CA ASN A 194 8.91 2.86 7.72
C ASN A 194 8.12 2.09 6.64
N ALA A 195 8.08 2.63 5.43
CA ALA A 195 7.48 1.93 4.30
C ALA A 195 8.28 2.21 3.03
N THR A 196 8.53 1.18 2.22
CA THR A 196 9.19 1.27 0.92
C THR A 196 8.14 1.29 -0.18
N ILE A 197 8.23 2.26 -1.10
CA ILE A 197 7.32 2.30 -2.26
C ILE A 197 7.64 1.13 -3.18
N CYS A 198 6.61 0.38 -3.55
CA CYS A 198 6.71 -0.71 -4.54
C CYS A 198 6.02 -0.35 -5.87
N THR A 199 5.05 0.56 -5.86
CA THR A 199 4.31 1.01 -7.06
C THR A 199 4.08 2.53 -6.98
N PRO A 200 4.19 3.29 -8.10
CA PRO A 200 3.99 4.74 -8.11
C PRO A 200 2.56 5.18 -7.75
N VAL A 201 2.34 5.72 -6.54
CA VAL A 201 1.02 6.22 -6.08
C VAL A 201 1.04 7.50 -5.24
N LYS A 202 1.08 8.67 -5.91
CA LYS A 202 1.18 10.00 -5.26
C LYS A 202 0.19 10.24 -4.12
N LYS A 203 -1.10 9.99 -4.36
CA LYS A 203 -2.16 10.24 -3.36
C LYS A 203 -1.96 9.38 -2.09
N ARG A 204 -1.49 8.14 -2.25
CA ARG A 204 -1.28 7.21 -1.13
C ARG A 204 -0.01 7.54 -0.34
N ILE A 205 1.04 8.04 -1.00
CA ILE A 205 2.26 8.55 -0.33
C ILE A 205 1.90 9.69 0.65
N ASN A 206 1.14 10.68 0.19
CA ASN A 206 0.71 11.80 1.04
C ASN A 206 -0.21 11.35 2.19
N LYS A 207 -1.06 10.33 1.96
CA LYS A 207 -1.86 9.71 3.01
C LYS A 207 -0.96 9.09 4.09
N MET A 208 0.02 8.28 3.71
CA MET A 208 0.94 7.62 4.65
C MET A 208 1.77 8.64 5.45
N LYS A 209 2.34 9.66 4.80
CA LYS A 209 3.11 10.72 5.47
C LYS A 209 2.28 11.44 6.55
N ARG A 210 1.00 11.74 6.29
CA ARG A 210 0.09 12.35 7.28
C ARG A 210 -0.16 11.46 8.50
N TYR A 211 -0.09 10.13 8.35
CA TYR A 211 -0.17 9.18 9.46
C TYR A 211 1.17 8.95 10.18
N GLY A 212 2.20 9.73 9.83
CA GLY A 212 3.52 9.68 10.46
C GLY A 212 4.44 8.60 9.90
N TRP A 213 4.15 8.07 8.71
CA TRP A 213 5.03 7.10 8.07
C TRP A 213 6.21 7.79 7.37
N LYS A 214 7.40 7.26 7.59
CA LYS A 214 8.60 7.57 6.81
C LYS A 214 8.61 6.71 5.55
N ILE A 215 8.63 7.38 4.41
CA ILE A 215 8.56 6.71 3.11
C ILE A 215 9.95 6.64 2.50
N HIS A 216 10.39 5.42 2.21
CA HIS A 216 11.65 5.11 1.57
C HIS A 216 11.44 4.88 0.07
N HIS A 217 12.43 5.32 -0.69
CA HIS A 217 12.49 5.21 -2.14
C HIS A 217 13.62 4.25 -2.46
N LYS A 218 13.30 3.12 -3.09
CA LYS A 218 14.32 2.20 -3.62
C LYS A 218 14.11 2.07 -5.12
N TYR A 219 15.15 2.43 -5.86
CA TYR A 219 15.20 2.35 -7.31
C TYR A 219 16.09 1.17 -7.68
N GLU A 220 15.69 0.38 -8.69
CA GLU A 220 16.41 -0.85 -9.07
C GLU A 220 17.51 -0.61 -10.11
N THR A 221 17.34 0.41 -10.93
CA THR A 221 18.19 0.69 -12.10
C THR A 221 19.04 1.93 -11.87
N ILE A 222 18.47 2.91 -11.20
CA ILE A 222 19.07 4.23 -11.00
C ILE A 222 19.36 4.52 -9.53
N GLN A 223 20.26 5.46 -9.30
CA GLN A 223 20.48 6.11 -8.02
C GLN A 223 20.23 7.59 -8.24
N ILE A 224 19.22 8.13 -7.56
CA ILE A 224 18.98 9.57 -7.52
C ILE A 224 19.98 10.17 -6.54
N GLN A 225 20.76 11.14 -6.99
CA GLN A 225 21.70 11.91 -6.20
C GLN A 225 21.17 13.35 -6.08
N ASN A 226 20.97 13.79 -4.83
CA ASN A 226 20.53 15.15 -4.50
C ASN A 226 21.71 16.02 -4.05
N VAL A 227 22.91 15.71 -4.54
CA VAL A 227 24.12 16.49 -4.30
C VAL A 227 24.49 17.24 -5.59
N PRO A 228 25.04 18.45 -5.49
CA PRO A 228 25.54 19.17 -6.65
C PRO A 228 26.54 18.32 -7.43
N TYR A 229 26.36 18.23 -8.74
CA TYR A 229 27.30 17.62 -9.66
C TYR A 229 27.90 18.71 -10.53
N ASP A 230 29.20 18.94 -10.40
CA ASP A 230 29.90 20.00 -11.15
C ASP A 230 30.15 19.64 -12.63
N GLY A 231 29.68 18.48 -13.08
CA GLY A 231 29.78 18.05 -14.47
C GLY A 231 28.53 18.32 -15.31
N VAL A 232 28.51 17.70 -16.49
CA VAL A 232 27.42 17.84 -17.47
C VAL A 232 26.62 16.55 -17.61
N CYS A 233 25.37 16.68 -18.03
CA CYS A 233 24.52 15.56 -18.39
C CYS A 233 25.09 14.86 -19.63
N VAL A 234 25.26 13.53 -19.57
CA VAL A 234 25.76 12.74 -20.71
C VAL A 234 24.83 12.79 -21.95
N LEU A 235 23.56 13.16 -21.77
CA LEU A 235 22.58 13.22 -22.87
C LEU A 235 22.51 14.60 -23.51
N CYS A 236 22.21 15.66 -22.75
CA CYS A 236 22.10 17.01 -23.32
C CYS A 236 23.40 17.80 -23.34
N GLN A 237 24.46 17.33 -22.65
CA GLN A 237 25.73 18.05 -22.47
C GLN A 237 25.62 19.37 -21.70
N ASP A 238 24.45 19.69 -21.14
CA ASP A 238 24.27 20.84 -20.27
C ASP A 238 24.75 20.55 -18.84
N LYS A 239 25.11 21.62 -18.12
CA LYS A 239 25.40 21.55 -16.68
C LYS A 239 24.17 21.02 -15.92
N ILE A 240 24.43 20.16 -14.93
CA ILE A 240 23.36 19.62 -14.08
C ILE A 240 23.12 20.56 -12.90
N ASP A 241 22.02 21.32 -12.97
CA ASP A 241 21.55 22.16 -11.88
C ASP A 241 20.38 21.48 -11.12
N GLY A 242 20.70 20.60 -10.16
CA GLY A 242 19.73 19.96 -9.27
C GLY A 242 19.82 18.43 -9.18
N ASP A 243 18.67 17.79 -8.92
CA ASP A 243 18.56 16.33 -8.83
C ASP A 243 19.06 15.69 -10.14
N HIS A 244 19.86 14.65 -10.00
CA HIS A 244 20.35 13.88 -11.13
C HIS A 244 20.46 12.41 -10.79
N SER A 245 20.62 11.60 -11.83
CA SER A 245 20.62 10.16 -11.73
C SER A 245 21.92 9.58 -12.25
N THR A 246 22.38 8.52 -11.59
CA THR A 246 23.37 7.61 -12.14
C THR A 246 22.78 6.21 -12.26
N PHE A 247 23.11 5.47 -13.31
CA PHE A 247 22.82 4.03 -13.32
C PHE A 247 23.59 3.32 -12.21
N LEU A 248 23.24 2.07 -11.88
CA LEU A 248 24.02 1.26 -10.93
C LEU A 248 25.51 1.10 -11.30
N CYS A 249 25.89 1.28 -12.58
CA CYS A 249 27.30 1.32 -13.00
C CYS A 249 28.07 2.56 -12.50
N LYS A 250 27.36 3.61 -12.05
CA LYS A 250 27.88 4.93 -11.62
C LYS A 250 28.71 5.67 -12.66
N CYS A 251 28.64 5.23 -13.91
CA CYS A 251 29.53 5.65 -14.97
C CYS A 251 28.96 6.79 -15.83
N ALA A 252 27.67 7.11 -15.67
CA ALA A 252 26.98 8.17 -16.40
C ALA A 252 26.12 8.97 -15.43
N HIS A 253 26.25 10.30 -15.47
CA HIS A 253 25.36 11.24 -14.80
C HIS A 253 24.36 11.78 -15.82
N ILE A 254 23.07 11.66 -15.50
CA ILE A 254 21.96 12.07 -16.37
C ILE A 254 21.08 13.03 -15.56
N CYS A 255 20.85 14.24 -16.07
CA CYS A 255 19.90 15.15 -15.43
C CYS A 255 18.48 14.55 -15.49
N MET A 256 17.67 14.80 -14.47
CA MET A 256 16.34 14.19 -14.39
C MET A 256 15.42 14.54 -15.56
N PRO A 257 15.42 15.76 -16.14
CA PRO A 257 14.65 16.05 -17.35
C PRO A 257 15.00 15.12 -18.52
N CYS A 258 16.30 14.96 -18.83
CA CYS A 258 16.71 14.05 -19.91
C CYS A 258 16.35 12.60 -19.61
N LEU A 259 16.49 12.15 -18.36
CA LEU A 259 16.11 10.79 -18.00
C LEU A 259 14.61 10.57 -18.20
N VAL A 260 13.75 11.51 -17.76
CA VAL A 260 12.29 11.44 -17.93
C VAL A 260 11.90 11.48 -19.42
N SER A 261 12.59 12.27 -20.24
CA SER A 261 12.29 12.38 -21.67
C SER A 261 12.78 11.20 -22.51
N HIS A 262 13.81 10.47 -22.06
CA HIS A 262 14.50 9.48 -22.90
C HIS A 262 14.55 8.06 -22.31
N TYR A 263 13.97 7.79 -21.13
CA TYR A 263 14.07 6.47 -20.49
C TYR A 263 13.58 5.31 -21.36
N ASN A 264 12.61 5.55 -22.24
CA ASN A 264 12.01 4.54 -23.11
C ASN A 264 12.96 4.05 -24.22
N VAL A 265 14.00 4.82 -24.57
CA VAL A 265 15.00 4.45 -25.58
C VAL A 265 16.33 3.98 -24.98
N LEU A 266 16.51 4.13 -23.66
CA LEU A 266 17.72 3.73 -22.95
C LEU A 266 17.72 2.22 -22.69
N THR A 267 18.40 1.46 -23.55
CA THR A 267 18.59 0.00 -23.41
C THR A 267 19.96 -0.38 -22.84
N LYS A 268 20.92 0.55 -22.84
CA LYS A 268 22.29 0.37 -22.36
C LYS A 268 22.80 1.67 -21.75
N CYS A 269 23.76 1.58 -20.84
CA CYS A 269 24.48 2.76 -20.38
C CYS A 269 25.25 3.39 -21.54
N THR A 270 25.15 4.71 -21.69
CA THR A 270 25.81 5.49 -22.75
C THR A 270 27.34 5.49 -22.66
N ILE A 271 27.92 5.18 -21.50
CA ILE A 271 29.38 5.17 -21.29
C ILE A 271 29.94 3.74 -21.33
N CYS A 272 29.49 2.85 -20.43
CA CYS A 272 30.06 1.51 -20.32
C CYS A 272 29.32 0.44 -21.13
N THR A 273 28.23 0.80 -21.83
CA THR A 273 27.39 -0.10 -22.65
C THR A 273 26.69 -1.24 -21.90
N LYS A 274 26.77 -1.28 -20.56
CA LYS A 274 26.06 -2.28 -19.73
C LYS A 274 24.56 -2.22 -20.01
N ILE A 275 23.96 -3.40 -20.21
CA ILE A 275 22.53 -3.55 -20.50
C ILE A 275 21.69 -3.01 -19.34
N ILE A 276 20.63 -2.29 -19.67
CA ILE A 276 19.64 -1.75 -18.75
C ILE A 276 18.31 -2.46 -19.01
N ASP A 277 17.61 -2.84 -17.95
CA ASP A 277 16.25 -3.36 -18.04
C ASP A 277 15.28 -2.18 -18.27
N PRO A 278 14.65 -2.07 -19.45
CA PRO A 278 13.80 -0.93 -19.79
C PRO A 278 12.49 -0.91 -18.98
N TYR A 279 12.00 -2.06 -18.51
CA TYR A 279 10.79 -2.12 -17.68
C TYR A 279 11.07 -1.58 -16.29
N LYS A 280 12.18 -2.00 -15.69
CA LYS A 280 12.62 -1.49 -14.38
C LYS A 280 12.96 0.00 -14.44
N LEU A 281 13.64 0.43 -15.50
CA LEU A 281 13.95 1.85 -15.69
C LEU A 281 12.67 2.69 -15.82
N LYS A 282 11.67 2.22 -16.59
CA LYS A 282 10.36 2.86 -16.68
C LYS A 282 9.70 3.01 -15.31
N ASN A 283 9.72 1.96 -14.49
CA ASN A 283 9.13 2.00 -13.15
C ASN A 283 9.86 3.00 -12.24
N ASP A 284 11.20 2.98 -12.24
CA ASP A 284 12.01 3.93 -11.46
C ASP A 284 11.71 5.39 -11.84
N VAL A 285 11.62 5.69 -13.15
CA VAL A 285 11.33 7.04 -13.66
C VAL A 285 9.88 7.47 -13.36
N GLN A 286 8.93 6.54 -13.44
CA GLN A 286 7.54 6.80 -13.04
C GLN A 286 7.44 7.09 -11.54
N MET A 287 8.18 6.35 -10.70
CA MET A 287 8.27 6.61 -9.26
C MET A 287 8.83 8.01 -9.01
N TYR A 288 9.97 8.36 -9.62
CA TYR A 288 10.55 9.71 -9.50
C TYR A 288 9.55 10.81 -9.90
N SER A 289 8.95 10.70 -11.09
CA SER A 289 7.96 11.69 -11.56
C SER A 289 6.79 11.81 -10.59
N THR A 290 6.27 10.69 -10.08
CA THR A 290 5.14 10.68 -9.13
C THR A 290 5.46 11.44 -7.82
N ILE A 291 6.72 11.36 -7.38
CA ILE A 291 7.21 12.01 -6.16
C ILE A 291 7.50 13.49 -6.39
N HIS A 292 8.19 13.82 -7.48
CA HIS A 292 8.77 15.14 -7.74
C HIS A 292 7.89 16.05 -8.60
N LEU A 293 6.71 15.59 -9.06
CA LEU A 293 5.71 16.46 -9.67
C LEU A 293 5.07 17.41 -8.64
N THR A 294 5.76 18.52 -8.37
CA THR A 294 5.16 19.82 -8.00
C THR A 294 5.52 20.78 -9.14
N PRO A 295 4.57 21.59 -9.63
CA PRO A 295 4.56 22.07 -11.01
C PRO A 295 5.72 23.01 -11.32
N GLN A 296 6.47 22.72 -12.38
CA GLN A 296 7.22 23.75 -13.09
C GLN A 296 6.20 24.57 -13.89
N SER A 297 6.10 25.86 -13.56
CA SER A 297 5.44 26.96 -14.29
C SER A 297 3.89 27.08 -14.25
N GLY A 298 3.39 28.10 -13.55
CA GLY A 298 2.62 29.16 -14.23
C GLY A 298 1.11 29.04 -14.45
N MET A 299 0.38 28.06 -13.93
CA MET A 299 -1.10 28.08 -14.03
C MET A 299 -1.79 28.17 -12.67
N SER A 300 -2.40 29.33 -12.41
CA SER A 300 -3.46 29.46 -11.40
C SER A 300 -4.64 28.59 -11.84
N ILE A 301 -4.82 27.44 -11.22
CA ILE A 301 -6.10 26.74 -11.28
C ILE A 301 -6.72 26.92 -9.91
N ARG A 302 -7.78 27.74 -9.88
CA ARG A 302 -8.58 28.04 -8.71
C ARG A 302 -9.01 26.72 -8.07
N VAL A 303 -8.69 26.59 -6.79
CA VAL A 303 -9.30 25.62 -5.89
C VAL A 303 -10.73 26.09 -5.65
N GLN A 304 -11.64 25.72 -6.54
CA GLN A 304 -13.09 25.79 -6.36
C GLN A 304 -13.68 24.69 -7.23
N ASP A 305 -14.66 23.97 -6.68
CA ASP A 305 -15.44 22.88 -7.29
C ASP A 305 -14.81 21.48 -7.22
N PHE A 306 -14.84 20.89 -6.01
CA PHE A 306 -15.50 19.59 -5.75
C PHE A 306 -15.45 19.31 -4.23
N ILE A 307 -16.11 20.18 -3.46
CA ILE A 307 -16.59 19.89 -2.11
C ILE A 307 -18.08 20.23 -2.13
N PHE A 308 -18.92 19.23 -2.36
CA PHE A 308 -20.32 19.13 -1.93
C PHE A 308 -20.72 17.71 -2.37
N THR A 309 -20.91 16.75 -1.49
CA THR A 309 -22.11 16.66 -0.66
C THR A 309 -21.83 15.64 0.44
N PHE A 310 -21.82 16.08 1.70
CA PHE A 310 -22.27 15.33 2.88
C PHE A 310 -21.94 16.20 4.09
N LEU A 311 -22.82 17.15 4.40
CA LEU A 311 -23.03 17.76 5.72
C LEU A 311 -24.27 18.65 5.60
N HIS A 312 -25.44 18.03 5.72
CA HIS A 312 -26.66 18.68 6.19
C HIS A 312 -27.23 17.79 7.30
N LEU A 313 -26.66 17.95 8.48
CA LEU A 313 -27.36 17.74 9.75
C LEU A 313 -26.89 18.86 10.70
N GLU A 314 -27.81 19.77 10.92
CA GLU A 314 -28.25 20.20 12.25
C GLU A 314 -27.21 20.78 13.22
N SER A 315 -27.26 22.10 13.34
CA SER A 315 -27.39 22.89 14.59
C SER A 315 -27.37 24.36 14.13
N VAL A 316 -28.37 25.19 14.41
CA VAL A 316 -28.73 25.86 15.67
C VAL A 316 -30.15 26.43 15.41
N ASP A 317 -31.20 26.33 16.23
CA ASP A 317 -31.36 26.37 17.69
C ASP A 317 -31.90 25.09 18.36
#